data_AF-A0A6V7IXY1-F1
#
_entry.id   AF-A0A6V7IXY1-F1
#
_cell.length_a   1.000
_cell.length_b   1.000
_cell.length_c   1.000
_cell.angle_alpha   90.00
_cell.angle_beta   90.00
_cell.angle_gamma   90.00
#
_symmetry.space_group_name_H-M   'P 1'
#
loop_
_entity.id
_entity.type
_entity.pdbx_description
1 polymer ?
#
loop_
_entity_poly.entity_id
_entity_poly.type
_entity_poly.pdbx_seq_one_letter_code
_entity_poly.pdbx_strand_id
1 'polypeptide(L)'
;DLSRLKALETLQVSGFISLEKKTLRGLEKLEKLRDLRLEFCLMSERFIDILSNLQNLENLQLKDSIRGADLAINETHQLFKNRRKHKFLTSQKKYQHSLHRI
;
A
#
# COMPACT_ATOMS: atom_id res chain seq x y z
N ASP A 1 0.89 15.07 7.52
CA ASP A 1 -0.31 15.35 6.70
C ASP A 1 0.17 15.64 5.29
N LEU A 2 -0.24 14.83 4.31
CA LEU A 2 0.20 14.89 2.92
C LEU A 2 -0.66 15.81 2.05
N SER A 3 -1.82 16.27 2.55
CA SER A 3 -2.83 16.96 1.73
C SER A 3 -2.35 18.25 1.06
N ARG A 4 -1.23 18.82 1.53
CA ARG A 4 -0.58 20.02 0.97
C ARG A 4 0.29 19.73 -0.25
N LEU A 5 0.68 18.48 -0.49
CA LEU A 5 1.59 18.08 -1.56
C LEU A 5 0.84 17.87 -2.89
N LYS A 6 0.10 18.88 -3.35
CA LYS A 6 -0.81 18.78 -4.52
C LYS A 6 -0.13 18.44 -5.84
N ALA A 7 1.17 18.66 -5.94
CA ALA A 7 1.98 18.33 -7.10
C ALA A 7 2.68 16.96 -7.00
N LEU A 8 2.46 16.20 -5.92
CA LEU A 8 3.17 14.93 -5.71
C LEU A 8 2.65 13.85 -6.68
N GLU A 9 3.54 13.37 -7.53
CA GLU A 9 3.25 12.32 -8.51
C GLU A 9 3.76 10.95 -8.07
N THR A 10 4.82 10.91 -7.25
CA THR A 10 5.41 9.68 -6.72
C THR A 10 5.56 9.76 -5.21
N LEU A 11 5.13 8.70 -4.52
CA LEU A 11 5.34 8.52 -3.08
C LEU A 11 5.94 7.15 -2.82
N GLN A 12 7.05 7.12 -2.08
CA GLN A 12 7.63 5.90 -1.56
C GLN A 12 7.64 5.94 -0.04
N VAL A 13 7.11 4.89 0.56
CA VAL A 13 7.14 4.67 2.00
C VAL A 13 7.82 3.33 2.25
N SER A 14 8.89 3.37 3.02
CA SER A 14 9.69 2.18 3.34
C SER A 14 10.01 2.15 4.83
N GLY A 15 9.88 0.96 5.41
CA GLY A 15 10.22 0.68 6.81
C GLY A 15 9.18 -0.21 7.47
N PHE A 16 9.56 -0.86 8.58
CA PHE A 16 8.70 -1.71 9.39
C PHE A 16 7.64 -0.89 10.16
N ILE A 17 6.71 -0.30 9.42
CA ILE A 17 5.70 0.61 9.95
C ILE A 17 4.30 0.04 9.77
N SER A 18 3.43 0.33 10.74
CA SER A 18 1.99 0.09 10.61
C SER A 18 1.33 1.25 9.87
N LEU A 19 0.77 0.94 8.70
CA LEU A 19 -0.04 1.84 7.88
C LEU A 19 -1.51 1.73 8.31
N GLU A 20 -1.91 2.69 9.13
CA GLU A 20 -3.30 2.95 9.50
C GLU A 20 -3.85 4.13 8.71
N LYS A 21 -5.17 4.33 8.78
CA LYS A 21 -5.85 5.45 8.13
C LYS A 21 -5.23 6.82 8.42
N LYS A 22 -4.63 6.99 9.60
CA LYS A 22 -3.99 8.25 10.01
C LYS A 22 -2.52 8.36 9.57
N THR A 23 -1.84 7.24 9.28
CA THR A 23 -0.38 7.23 9.02
C THR A 23 -0.03 8.08 7.79
N LEU A 24 -0.82 7.99 6.73
CA LEU A 24 -0.67 8.84 5.53
C LEU A 24 -1.90 9.75 5.34
N ARG A 25 -2.28 10.48 6.39
CA ARG A 25 -3.41 11.42 6.35
C ARG A 25 -3.31 12.34 5.12
N GLY A 26 -4.37 12.40 4.32
CA GLY A 26 -4.46 13.26 3.14
C GLY A 26 -3.90 12.64 1.86
N LEU A 27 -3.48 11.37 1.89
CA LEU A 27 -3.06 10.60 0.70
C LEU A 27 -4.17 10.56 -0.36
N GLU A 28 -5.42 10.40 0.06
CA GLU A 28 -6.61 10.39 -0.81
C GLU A 28 -6.84 11.72 -1.54
N LYS A 29 -6.20 12.80 -1.08
CA LYS A 29 -6.31 14.14 -1.68
C LYS A 29 -5.18 14.45 -2.67
N LEU A 30 -4.32 13.48 -2.97
CA LEU A 30 -3.21 13.63 -3.92
C LEU A 30 -3.70 13.26 -5.32
N GLU A 31 -4.41 14.19 -5.95
CA GLU A 31 -5.02 13.98 -7.27
C GLU A 31 -4.00 13.72 -8.38
N LYS A 32 -2.73 14.13 -8.22
CA LYS A 32 -1.67 13.88 -9.20
C LYS A 32 -0.85 12.63 -8.92
N LEU A 33 -1.10 11.91 -7.82
CA LEU A 33 -0.31 10.73 -7.47
C LEU A 33 -0.53 9.62 -8.50
N ARG A 34 0.55 9.22 -9.17
CA ARG A 34 0.59 8.14 -10.17
C ARG A 34 1.34 6.92 -9.65
N ASP A 35 2.36 7.11 -8.82
CA ASP A 35 3.22 6.03 -8.35
C ASP A 35 3.23 5.96 -6.81
N LEU A 36 2.82 4.81 -6.27
CA LEU A 36 2.89 4.52 -4.84
C LEU A 36 3.69 3.24 -4.61
N ARG A 37 4.75 3.35 -3.83
CA ARG A 37 5.57 2.21 -3.40
C ARG A 37 5.51 2.07 -1.90
N LEU A 38 5.07 0.90 -1.43
CA LEU A 38 5.05 0.53 -0.03
C LEU A 38 6.00 -0.64 0.15
N GLU A 39 7.06 -0.42 0.92
CA GLU A 39 8.07 -1.43 1.22
C GLU A 39 8.09 -1.71 2.73
N PHE A 40 8.09 -2.98 3.12
CA PHE A 40 8.17 -3.42 4.52
C PHE A 40 7.03 -2.93 5.43
N CYS A 41 5.86 -2.59 4.86
CA CYS A 41 4.75 -1.97 5.59
C CYS A 41 3.69 -2.99 6.03
N LEU A 42 3.07 -2.79 7.20
CA LEU A 42 1.89 -3.52 7.66
C LEU A 42 0.62 -2.68 7.44
N MET A 43 -0.25 -3.03 6.50
CA MET A 43 -1.44 -2.25 6.12
C MET A 43 -2.71 -2.75 6.81
N SER A 44 -3.40 -1.90 7.56
CA SER A 44 -4.76 -2.21 8.03
C SER A 44 -5.78 -2.27 6.88
N GLU A 45 -6.91 -2.96 7.08
CA GLU A 45 -8.01 -2.98 6.09
C GLU A 45 -8.50 -1.57 5.74
N ARG A 46 -8.62 -0.71 6.77
CA ARG A 46 -9.01 0.69 6.59
C ARG A 46 -8.01 1.49 5.75
N PHE A 47 -6.75 1.08 5.71
CA PHE A 47 -5.74 1.70 4.86
C PHE A 47 -5.90 1.25 3.40
N ILE A 48 -6.33 0.02 3.15
CA ILE A 48 -6.64 -0.47 1.80
C ILE A 48 -7.83 0.29 1.19
N ASP A 49 -8.83 0.62 2.00
CA ASP A 49 -9.94 1.47 1.54
C ASP A 49 -9.45 2.83 1.01
N ILE A 50 -8.39 3.38 1.59
CA ILE A 50 -7.78 4.63 1.13
C ILE A 50 -7.10 4.42 -0.21
N LEU A 51 -6.37 3.31 -0.38
CA LEU A 51 -5.74 2.97 -1.66
C LEU A 51 -6.78 2.84 -2.78
N SER A 52 -7.96 2.29 -2.47
CA SER A 52 -9.08 2.19 -3.41
C SER A 52 -9.63 3.57 -3.86
N ASN A 53 -9.43 4.61 -3.06
CA ASN A 53 -9.86 5.98 -3.37
C ASN A 53 -8.83 6.76 -4.23
N LEU A 54 -7.63 6.21 -4.49
CA LEU A 54 -6.63 6.83 -5.33
C LEU A 54 -6.98 6.66 -6.81
N GLN A 55 -7.89 7.49 -7.31
CA GLN A 55 -8.46 7.38 -8.67
C GLN A 55 -7.42 7.50 -9.78
N ASN A 56 -6.32 8.19 -9.48
CA ASN A 56 -5.29 8.60 -10.42
C ASN A 56 -4.01 7.77 -10.32
N LEU A 57 -3.93 6.87 -9.34
CA LEU A 57 -2.78 6.00 -9.16
C LEU A 57 -2.64 5.09 -10.36
N GLU A 58 -1.46 5.02 -10.97
CA GLU A 58 -1.17 4.17 -12.13
C GLU A 58 -0.37 2.94 -11.74
N ASN A 59 0.55 3.08 -10.79
CA ASN A 59 1.42 2.03 -10.31
C ASN A 59 1.33 1.91 -8.78
N LEU A 60 0.99 0.71 -8.32
CA LEU A 60 1.10 0.34 -6.92
C LEU A 60 2.11 -0.80 -6.78
N GLN A 61 3.16 -0.58 -6.02
CA GLN A 61 4.15 -1.59 -5.67
C GLN A 61 4.05 -1.91 -4.19
N LEU A 62 3.86 -3.19 -3.89
CA LEU A 62 3.87 -3.73 -2.53
C LEU A 62 5.03 -4.71 -2.43
N LYS A 63 6.09 -4.31 -1.73
CA LYS A 63 7.27 -5.14 -1.52
C LYS A 63 7.38 -5.48 -0.05
N ASP A 64 7.47 -6.77 0.26
CA ASP A 64 7.64 -7.25 1.63
C ASP A 64 6.64 -6.63 2.64
N SER A 65 5.44 -6.27 2.16
CA SER A 65 4.39 -5.59 2.91
C SER A 65 3.24 -6.53 3.16
N ILE A 66 2.67 -6.49 4.37
CA ILE A 66 1.69 -7.45 4.87
C ILE A 66 0.38 -6.69 5.17
N ARG A 67 -0.78 -7.30 4.96
CA ARG A 67 -2.08 -6.75 5.39
C ARG A 67 -2.37 -7.24 6.82
N GLY A 68 -2.75 -6.33 7.72
CA GLY A 68 -3.18 -6.66 9.07
C GLY A 68 -4.55 -7.34 9.08
N ALA A 69 -4.64 -8.44 9.85
CA ALA A 69 -5.67 -9.49 9.88
C ALA A 69 -5.60 -10.51 8.72
N ASP A 70 -4.45 -11.21 8.64
CA ASP A 70 -4.16 -12.50 8.00
C ASP A 70 -4.54 -12.80 6.52
N LEU A 71 -3.61 -13.43 5.80
CA LEU A 71 -3.90 -14.43 4.74
C LEU A 71 -4.65 -14.03 3.44
N ALA A 72 -5.09 -12.79 3.22
CA ALA A 72 -5.85 -12.44 2.00
C ALA A 72 -5.06 -11.59 0.98
N ILE A 73 -4.03 -12.17 0.35
CA ILE A 73 -3.35 -11.58 -0.83
C ILE A 73 -4.25 -11.56 -2.08
N ASN A 74 -5.30 -12.40 -2.10
CA ASN A 74 -6.16 -12.56 -3.28
C ASN A 74 -7.09 -11.36 -3.51
N GLU A 75 -7.59 -10.68 -2.48
CA GLU A 75 -8.55 -9.57 -2.64
C GLU A 75 -7.90 -8.28 -3.16
N THR A 76 -6.71 -7.92 -2.65
CA THR A 76 -5.95 -6.77 -3.18
C THR A 76 -5.53 -7.02 -4.62
N HIS A 77 -5.12 -8.26 -4.95
CA HIS A 77 -4.84 -8.62 -6.33
C HIS A 77 -6.08 -8.47 -7.23
N GLN A 78 -7.29 -8.79 -6.77
CA GLN A 78 -8.53 -8.60 -7.53
C GLN A 78 -8.94 -7.12 -7.65
N LEU A 79 -8.78 -6.32 -6.60
CA LEU A 79 -9.05 -4.87 -6.62
C LEU A 79 -8.18 -4.13 -7.65
N PHE A 80 -6.90 -4.49 -7.76
CA PHE A 80 -5.98 -3.86 -8.71
C PHE A 80 -5.94 -4.57 -10.08
N LYS A 81 -6.26 -5.87 -10.20
CA LYS A 81 -6.47 -6.55 -11.49
C LYS A 81 -7.63 -5.97 -12.29
N ASN A 82 -8.72 -5.60 -11.60
CA ASN A 82 -9.93 -5.08 -12.26
C ASN A 82 -9.74 -3.66 -12.82
N ARG A 83 -8.69 -2.95 -12.40
CA ARG A 83 -8.31 -1.68 -13.02
C ARG A 83 -7.30 -1.95 -14.12
N ARG A 84 -7.80 -2.14 -15.35
CA ARG A 84 -7.06 -2.48 -16.59
C ARG A 84 -5.85 -1.58 -16.95
N LYS A 85 -5.51 -0.59 -16.13
CA LYS A 85 -4.40 0.36 -16.33
C LYS A 85 -3.22 0.17 -15.35
N HIS A 86 -3.31 -0.72 -14.35
CA HIS A 86 -2.31 -0.77 -13.28
C HIS A 86 -1.37 -1.97 -13.39
N LYS A 87 -0.07 -1.72 -13.37
CA LYS A 87 0.95 -2.75 -13.25
C LYS A 87 1.13 -3.10 -11.78
N PHE A 88 0.46 -4.15 -11.32
CA PHE A 88 0.58 -4.65 -9.95
C PHE A 88 1.81 -5.56 -9.84
N LEU A 89 2.82 -5.16 -9.07
CA LEU A 89 4.04 -5.94 -8.82
C LEU A 89 4.12 -6.28 -7.33
N THR A 90 4.20 -7.57 -7.03
CA THR A 90 4.49 -8.07 -5.68
C THR A 90 5.75 -8.92 -5.72
N SER A 91 6.66 -8.69 -4.77
CA SER A 91 7.77 -9.61 -4.49
C SER A 91 7.53 -10.11 -3.08
N GLN A 92 7.15 -11.38 -2.95
CA GLN A 92 7.05 -12.04 -1.65
C GLN A 92 8.33 -12.82 -1.42
N LYS A 93 9.23 -12.32 -0.57
CA LYS A 93 10.12 -13.20 0.15
C LYS A 93 9.35 -13.70 1.37
N LYS A 94 9.28 -15.02 1.54
CA LYS A 94 8.69 -15.65 2.73
C LYS A 94 9.41 -15.10 3.97
N TYR A 95 8.79 -14.16 4.69
CA TYR A 95 9.21 -13.79 6.03
C TYR A 95 8.85 -14.95 6.96
N GLN A 96 9.77 -15.91 7.09
CA GLN A 96 9.74 -16.90 8.16
C GLN A 96 10.03 -16.13 9.46
N HIS A 97 8.98 -15.72 10.17
CA HIS A 97 9.13 -15.17 11.50
C HIS A 97 9.64 -16.30 12.41
N SER A 98 10.95 -16.32 12.65
CA SER A 98 11.57 -17.11 13.72
C SER A 98 11.17 -16.46 15.05
N LEU A 99 9.90 -16.61 15.45
CA LEU A 99 9.53 -16.41 16.84
C LEU A 99 10.26 -17.50 17.62
N HIS A 100 11.30 -17.06 18.33
CA HIS A 100 12.04 -17.87 19.26
C HIS A 100 11.05 -18.54 20.20
N ARG A 101 11.05 -19.88 20.18
CA ARG A 101 10.71 -20.66 21.36
C ARG A 101 11.62 -20.19 22.48
N ILE A 102 11.05 -19.51 23.47
CA ILE A 102 11.52 -19.55 24.85
C ILE A 102 10.27 -19.81 25.69
#